data_AF-A0AA96GCC8-F1
#
_entry.id   AF-A0AA96GCC8-F1
#
_cell.length_a   1.000
_cell.length_b   1.000
_cell.length_c   1.000
_cell.angle_alpha   90.00
_cell.angle_beta   90.00
_cell.angle_gamma   90.00
#
_symmetry.space_group_name_H-M   'P 1'
#
loop_
_entity.id
_entity.type
_entity.pdbx_description
1 polymer ?
#
loop_
_entity_poly.entity_id
_entity_poly.type
_entity_poly.pdbx_seq_one_letter_code
_entity_poly.pdbx_strand_id
1 'polypeptide(L)'
;MTTTFTNQLRVKAMLMVASVVCALAFSACASDPHGRSVGTTVDDAVITSSVKSSLIADDLVDAFEVEVDTHRSTVMLSGFVETQNQIDRAVEIAKKTDGVQKVVNKLAIKPKAMSKNN
;
A
#
# COMPACT_ATOMS: atom_id res chain seq x y z
N MET A 1 -17.29 54.66 -14.76
CA MET A 1 -17.35 53.53 -13.80
C MET A 1 -17.36 52.21 -14.58
N THR A 2 -16.35 51.95 -15.41
CA THR A 2 -16.37 50.84 -16.40
C THR A 2 -14.97 50.27 -16.70
N THR A 3 -13.99 50.44 -15.79
CA THR A 3 -12.59 50.04 -16.04
C THR A 3 -12.12 48.82 -15.22
N THR A 4 -12.94 48.25 -14.34
CA THR A 4 -12.51 47.21 -13.39
C THR A 4 -12.67 45.78 -13.92
N PHE A 5 -13.52 45.55 -14.93
CA PHE A 5 -13.92 44.18 -15.34
C PHE A 5 -12.90 43.47 -16.26
N THR A 6 -12.10 44.21 -17.03
CA THR A 6 -11.12 43.63 -17.97
C THR A 6 -9.86 43.09 -17.27
N ASN A 7 -9.52 43.60 -16.08
CA ASN A 7 -8.32 43.17 -15.33
C ASN A 7 -8.52 41.81 -14.64
N GLN A 8 -9.74 41.52 -14.18
CA GLN A 8 -10.08 40.25 -13.51
C GLN A 8 -9.98 39.04 -14.45
N LEU A 9 -10.18 39.24 -15.76
CA LEU A 9 -10.15 38.18 -16.75
C LEU A 9 -8.71 37.86 -17.21
N ARG A 10 -7.82 38.86 -17.26
CA ARG A 10 -6.39 38.68 -17.55
C ARG A 10 -5.64 38.03 -16.40
N VAL A 11 -5.93 38.41 -15.15
CA VAL A 11 -5.31 37.83 -13.95
C VAL A 11 -5.70 36.36 -13.78
N LYS A 12 -6.98 36.00 -14.02
CA LYS A 12 -7.43 34.60 -13.97
C LYS A 12 -6.86 33.74 -15.10
N ALA A 13 -6.74 34.30 -16.32
CA ALA A 13 -6.10 33.61 -17.44
C ALA A 13 -4.59 33.39 -17.19
N MET A 14 -3.91 34.33 -16.53
CA MET A 14 -2.50 34.19 -16.15
C MET A 14 -2.29 33.19 -14.99
N LEU A 15 -3.25 33.08 -14.06
CA LEU A 15 -3.24 32.09 -12.99
C LEU A 15 -3.45 30.64 -13.47
N MET A 16 -4.21 30.42 -14.56
CA MET A 16 -4.37 29.07 -15.13
C MET A 16 -3.15 28.58 -15.92
N VAL A 17 -2.34 29.48 -16.48
CA VAL A 17 -1.13 29.09 -17.24
C VAL A 17 0.03 28.78 -16.30
N ALA A 18 0.08 29.42 -15.11
CA ALA A 18 1.11 29.17 -14.11
C ALA A 18 1.01 27.76 -13.46
N SER A 19 -0.18 27.16 -13.36
CA SER A 19 -0.35 25.80 -12.84
C SER A 19 0.03 24.72 -13.86
N VAL A 20 -0.15 24.98 -15.15
CA VAL A 20 0.20 24.05 -16.25
C VAL A 20 1.72 24.03 -16.51
N VAL A 21 2.43 25.14 -16.27
CA VAL A 21 3.89 25.21 -16.41
C VAL A 21 4.64 24.51 -15.26
N CYS A 22 4.00 24.31 -14.10
CA CYS A 22 4.61 23.54 -13.01
C CYS A 22 4.58 22.01 -13.27
N ALA A 23 3.79 21.54 -14.23
CA ALA A 23 3.68 20.11 -14.57
C ALA A 23 4.82 19.59 -15.45
N LEU A 24 5.69 20.46 -15.99
CA LEU A 24 6.73 20.08 -16.95
C LEU A 24 8.17 20.22 -16.40
N ALA A 25 8.33 20.64 -15.14
CA ALA A 25 9.62 20.80 -14.47
C ALA A 25 9.82 19.85 -13.28
N PHE A 26 8.97 18.84 -13.10
CA PHE A 26 9.20 17.73 -12.18
C PHE A 26 9.76 16.51 -12.93
N SER A 27 10.89 16.70 -13.63
CA SER A 27 11.82 15.60 -13.89
C SER A 27 13.16 15.88 -13.19
N ALA A 28 13.07 16.38 -11.96
CA ALA A 28 14.09 16.14 -10.97
C ALA A 28 13.69 14.84 -10.29
N CYS A 29 14.33 13.75 -10.71
CA CYS A 29 14.28 12.47 -10.03
C CYS A 29 14.41 12.70 -8.51
N ALA A 30 13.37 12.33 -7.78
CA ALA A 30 13.44 12.15 -6.34
C ALA A 30 14.50 11.07 -6.10
N SER A 31 15.74 11.53 -5.92
CA SER A 31 16.86 10.71 -5.51
C SER A 31 16.73 10.57 -4.00
N ASP A 32 15.82 9.72 -3.55
CA ASP A 32 15.74 9.33 -2.16
C ASP A 32 17.07 8.65 -1.77
N PRO A 33 17.84 9.19 -0.81
CA PRO A 33 19.18 8.72 -0.48
C PRO A 33 19.17 7.42 0.36
N HIS A 34 18.12 6.62 0.26
CA HIS A 34 17.96 5.35 0.99
C HIS A 34 18.28 4.15 0.11
N GLY A 35 19.51 4.05 -0.42
CA GLY A 35 20.21 2.80 -0.78
C GLY A 35 19.41 1.58 -1.29
N ARG A 36 18.32 1.77 -2.03
CA ARG A 36 17.46 0.74 -2.60
C ARG A 36 17.36 1.06 -4.08
N SER A 37 17.69 0.09 -4.93
CA SER A 37 17.44 0.25 -6.35
C SER A 37 15.95 0.49 -6.54
N VAL A 38 15.59 1.55 -7.26
CA VAL A 38 14.19 1.89 -7.58
C VAL A 38 13.42 0.69 -8.14
N GLY A 39 14.10 -0.24 -8.83
CA GLY A 39 13.53 -1.51 -9.26
C GLY A 39 13.03 -2.37 -8.09
N THR A 40 13.90 -2.64 -7.10
CA THR A 40 13.55 -3.52 -5.96
C THR A 40 12.41 -3.01 -5.09
N THR A 41 12.27 -1.69 -4.93
CA THR A 41 11.16 -1.11 -4.16
C THR A 41 9.84 -1.22 -4.92
N VAL A 42 9.88 -1.02 -6.24
CA VAL A 42 8.70 -1.20 -7.10
C VAL A 42 8.29 -2.67 -7.14
N ASP A 43 9.25 -3.59 -7.26
CA ASP A 43 9.00 -5.02 -7.24
C ASP A 43 8.36 -5.47 -5.90
N ASP A 44 8.91 -5.03 -4.75
CA ASP A 44 8.37 -5.35 -3.42
C ASP A 44 6.95 -4.76 -3.24
N ALA A 45 6.66 -3.56 -3.78
CA ALA A 45 5.33 -2.97 -3.74
C ALA A 45 4.31 -3.74 -4.59
N VAL A 46 4.71 -4.21 -5.77
CA VAL A 46 3.86 -5.05 -6.64
C VAL A 46 3.57 -6.40 -5.96
N ILE A 47 4.58 -7.04 -5.35
CA ILE A 47 4.40 -8.27 -4.58
C ILE A 47 3.42 -8.03 -3.43
N THR A 48 3.63 -6.96 -2.64
CA THR A 48 2.75 -6.62 -1.51
C THR A 48 1.31 -6.42 -1.97
N SER A 49 1.10 -5.66 -3.04
CA SER A 49 -0.24 -5.43 -3.60
C SER A 49 -0.86 -6.74 -4.09
N SER A 50 -0.08 -7.61 -4.74
CA SER A 50 -0.57 -8.90 -5.24
C SER A 50 -1.01 -9.81 -4.10
N VAL A 51 -0.16 -9.98 -3.07
CA VAL A 51 -0.50 -10.76 -1.87
C VAL A 51 -1.77 -10.19 -1.23
N LYS A 52 -1.85 -8.87 -1.05
CA LYS A 52 -3.00 -8.22 -0.43
C LYS A 52 -4.28 -8.41 -1.24
N SER A 53 -4.23 -8.26 -2.57
CA SER A 53 -5.36 -8.55 -3.45
C SER A 53 -5.79 -10.00 -3.39
N SER A 54 -4.86 -10.96 -3.34
CA SER A 54 -5.18 -12.38 -3.20
C SER A 54 -5.78 -12.73 -1.85
N LEU A 55 -5.36 -12.05 -0.77
CA LEU A 55 -5.98 -12.20 0.55
C LEU A 55 -7.39 -11.60 0.58
N ILE A 56 -7.61 -10.43 -0.02
CA ILE A 56 -8.93 -9.79 -0.10
C ILE A 56 -9.92 -10.65 -0.92
N ALA A 57 -9.42 -11.37 -1.93
CA ALA A 57 -10.23 -12.29 -2.72
C ALA A 57 -10.58 -13.60 -1.99
N ASP A 58 -10.02 -13.83 -0.80
CA ASP A 58 -10.25 -15.04 0.00
C ASP A 58 -11.23 -14.77 1.14
N ASP A 59 -12.39 -15.41 1.09
CA ASP A 59 -13.46 -15.20 2.09
C ASP A 59 -13.10 -15.76 3.48
N LEU A 60 -12.06 -16.58 3.60
CA LEU A 60 -11.68 -17.19 4.87
C LEU A 60 -10.88 -16.24 5.74
N VAL A 61 -10.01 -15.41 5.14
CA VAL A 61 -9.06 -14.55 5.85
C VAL A 61 -9.52 -13.10 5.78
N ASP A 62 -9.66 -12.45 6.93
CA ASP A 62 -9.90 -11.01 6.94
C ASP A 62 -8.62 -10.25 6.60
N ALA A 63 -8.48 -9.87 5.34
CA ALA A 63 -7.33 -9.13 4.83
C ALA A 63 -7.18 -7.72 5.45
N PHE A 64 -8.21 -7.19 6.12
CA PHE A 64 -8.12 -5.90 6.82
C PHE A 64 -7.45 -6.03 8.20
N GLU A 65 -7.48 -7.22 8.80
CA GLU A 65 -6.81 -7.51 10.08
C GLU A 65 -5.40 -8.08 9.91
N VAL A 66 -5.03 -8.39 8.67
CA VAL A 66 -3.72 -8.90 8.26
C VAL A 66 -2.91 -7.81 7.57
N GLU A 67 -1.84 -7.39 8.23
CA GLU A 67 -0.82 -6.52 7.68
C GLU A 67 0.17 -7.37 6.85
N VAL A 68 0.47 -6.90 5.64
CA VAL A 68 1.42 -7.53 4.72
C VAL A 68 2.55 -6.54 4.45
N ASP A 69 3.77 -6.93 4.77
CA ASP A 69 4.98 -6.17 4.48
C ASP A 69 5.93 -7.04 3.66
N THR A 70 6.54 -6.49 2.61
CA THR A 70 7.48 -7.21 1.76
C THR A 70 8.82 -6.51 1.75
N HIS A 71 9.88 -7.27 1.98
CA HIS A 71 11.24 -6.77 1.93
C HIS A 71 12.15 -7.76 1.23
N ARG A 72 12.73 -7.37 0.09
CA ARG A 72 13.66 -8.21 -0.69
C ARG A 72 13.03 -9.59 -0.97
N SER A 73 11.83 -9.60 -1.55
CA SER A 73 11.06 -10.84 -1.84
C SER A 73 10.70 -11.70 -0.61
N THR A 74 10.90 -11.19 0.60
CA THR A 74 10.44 -11.84 1.84
C THR A 74 9.17 -11.17 2.30
N VAL A 75 8.06 -11.90 2.29
CA VAL A 75 6.76 -11.44 2.76
C VAL A 75 6.63 -11.73 4.24
N MET A 76 6.32 -10.72 5.03
CA MET A 76 5.98 -10.83 6.44
C MET A 76 4.48 -10.60 6.61
N LEU A 77 3.81 -11.60 7.18
CA LEU A 77 2.40 -11.50 7.55
C LEU A 77 2.32 -11.23 9.05
N SER A 78 1.62 -10.19 9.45
CA SER A 78 1.40 -9.85 10.87
C SER A 78 -0.04 -9.39 11.10
N GLY A 79 -0.49 -9.45 12.35
CA GLY A 79 -1.86 -9.11 12.71
C GLY A 79 -2.53 -10.21 13.51
N PHE A 80 -3.85 -10.15 13.55
CA PHE A 80 -4.66 -11.07 14.36
C PHE A 80 -5.71 -11.76 13.50
N VAL A 81 -5.89 -13.05 13.73
CA VAL A 81 -6.92 -13.86 13.05
C VAL A 81 -7.75 -14.62 14.09
N GLU A 82 -8.88 -15.18 13.67
CA GLU A 82 -9.79 -15.90 14.57
C GLU A 82 -9.44 -17.38 14.73
N THR A 83 -8.82 -17.99 13.72
CA THR A 83 -8.54 -19.45 13.71
C THR A 83 -7.18 -19.78 13.12
N GLN A 84 -6.65 -20.96 13.46
CA GLN A 84 -5.41 -21.47 12.86
C GLN A 84 -5.55 -21.70 11.35
N ASN A 85 -6.74 -22.10 10.89
CA ASN A 85 -6.99 -22.33 9.46
C ASN A 85 -6.81 -21.04 8.62
N GLN A 86 -7.17 -19.89 9.18
CA GLN A 86 -6.92 -18.59 8.55
C GLN A 86 -5.43 -18.28 8.43
N ILE A 87 -4.62 -18.64 9.43
CA ILE A 87 -3.16 -18.51 9.38
C ILE A 87 -2.60 -19.35 8.23
N ASP A 88 -3.00 -20.62 8.18
CA ASP A 88 -2.48 -21.56 7.19
C ASP A 88 -2.86 -21.12 5.77
N ARG A 89 -4.10 -20.65 5.58
CA ARG A 89 -4.58 -20.11 4.31
C ARG A 89 -3.85 -18.83 3.89
N ALA A 90 -3.65 -17.89 4.80
CA ALA A 90 -2.92 -16.66 4.52
C ALA A 90 -1.46 -16.94 4.10
N VAL A 91 -0.80 -17.88 4.78
CA VAL A 91 0.56 -18.33 4.44
C VAL A 91 0.58 -19.00 3.06
N GLU A 92 -0.41 -19.83 2.74
CA GLU A 92 -0.51 -20.47 1.43
C GLU A 92 -0.69 -19.45 0.30
N ILE A 93 -1.57 -18.47 0.50
CA ILE A 93 -1.81 -17.39 -0.47
C ILE A 93 -0.52 -16.61 -0.71
N ALA A 94 0.15 -16.17 0.36
CA ALA A 94 1.41 -15.44 0.25
C ALA A 94 2.51 -16.26 -0.45
N LYS A 95 2.55 -17.57 -0.26
CA LYS A 95 3.51 -18.46 -0.96
C LYS A 95 3.19 -18.64 -2.45
N LYS A 96 1.91 -18.56 -2.82
CA LYS A 96 1.47 -18.70 -4.22
C LYS A 96 1.70 -17.44 -5.04
N THR A 97 1.94 -16.29 -4.40
CA THR A 97 2.23 -15.05 -5.10
C THR A 97 3.60 -15.11 -5.78
N ASP A 98 3.63 -14.71 -7.05
CA ASP A 98 4.84 -14.70 -7.86
C ASP A 98 5.90 -13.76 -7.28
N GLY A 99 7.17 -14.20 -7.30
CA GLY A 99 8.30 -13.43 -6.80
C GLY A 99 8.54 -13.54 -5.29
N VAL A 100 7.71 -14.27 -4.55
CA VAL A 100 7.93 -14.54 -3.12
C VAL A 100 9.00 -15.63 -2.93
N GLN A 101 10.08 -15.28 -2.26
CA GLN A 101 11.17 -16.22 -1.92
C GLN A 101 10.99 -16.83 -0.54
N LYS A 102 10.43 -16.05 0.40
CA LYS A 102 10.24 -16.49 1.78
C LYS A 102 9.00 -15.85 2.38
N VAL A 103 8.29 -16.62 3.20
CA VAL A 103 7.16 -16.14 4.00
C VAL A 103 7.50 -16.26 5.48
N VAL A 104 7.37 -15.15 6.20
CA VAL A 104 7.52 -15.08 7.65
C VAL A 104 6.14 -14.86 8.25
N ASN A 105 5.66 -15.85 8.99
CA ASN A 105 4.39 -15.79 9.67
C ASN A 105 4.56 -15.22 11.08
N LYS A 106 3.91 -14.09 11.36
CA LYS A 106 3.77 -13.47 12.69
C LYS A 106 2.29 -13.23 13.04
N LEU A 107 1.37 -13.96 12.42
CA LEU A 107 -0.05 -13.90 12.75
C LEU A 107 -0.29 -14.55 14.11
N ALA A 108 -1.14 -13.93 14.92
CA ALA A 108 -1.58 -14.45 16.20
C ALA A 108 -3.08 -14.71 16.18
N ILE A 109 -3.53 -15.76 16.87
CA ILE A 109 -4.95 -15.99 17.06
C ILE A 109 -5.46 -15.04 18.14
N LYS A 110 -6.53 -14.30 17.85
CA LYS A 110 -7.20 -13.44 18.84
C LYS A 110 -7.54 -14.29 20.06
N PRO A 111 -7.05 -13.93 21.26
CA PRO A 111 -7.50 -14.60 22.46
C PRO A 111 -9.00 -14.36 22.58
N LYS A 112 -9.80 -15.43 22.45
CA LYS A 112 -11.23 -15.37 22.73
C LYS A 112 -11.37 -14.83 24.14
N ALA A 113 -11.83 -13.58 24.27
CA ALA A 113 -12.04 -12.96 25.57
C ALA A 113 -12.93 -13.90 26.38
N MET A 114 -12.32 -14.54 27.38
CA MET A 114 -13.05 -15.37 28.30
C MET A 114 -14.02 -14.45 29.02
N SER A 115 -15.31 -14.62 28.72
CA SER A 115 -16.41 -14.07 29.50
C SER A 115 -16.13 -14.37 30.97
N LYS A 116 -15.69 -13.36 31.70
CA LYS A 116 -15.46 -13.43 33.13
C LYS A 116 -16.81 -13.15 33.78
N ASN A 117 -17.64 -14.18 33.93
CA ASN A 117 -18.84 -14.15 34.75
C ASN A 117 -18.56 -14.85 36.09
N ASN A 118 -18.20 -14.08 37.10
CA ASN A 118 -18.45 -14.50 38.48
C ASN A 118 -18.67 -13.29 39.36
#